data_AF-A0ABD1YX50-F1
#
_entry.id   AF-A0ABD1YX50-F1
#
_cell.length_a   1.000
_cell.length_b   1.000
_cell.length_c   1.000
_cell.angle_alpha   90.00
_cell.angle_beta   90.00
_cell.angle_gamma   90.00
#
_symmetry.space_group_name_H-M   'P 1'
#
loop_
_entity.id
_entity.type
_entity.pdbx_description
1 polymer ?
#
loop_
_entity_poly.entity_id
_entity_poly.type
_entity_poly.pdbx_seq_one_letter_code
_entity_poly.pdbx_strand_id
1 'polypeptide(L)'
;MDAEKILEAFTLFLQQQQSTERREILATRALHAVLENLDQFDGQDISKYLRIYKKEMKLNRILEKEMVQTFELAVVPEIKEHVNGLIEHFNDDWEVFSKAMKEEYFLEDSDRVTKRSFLE
;
A
#
# COMPACT_ATOMS: atom_id res chain seq x y z
N MET A 1 -13.34 -16.37 36.46
CA MET A 1 -12.47 -16.57 35.29
C MET A 1 -11.33 -17.46 35.76
N ASP A 2 -11.19 -18.64 35.16
CA ASP A 2 -10.30 -19.68 35.64
C ASP A 2 -8.85 -19.38 35.21
N ALA A 3 -7.86 -19.66 36.06
CA ALA A 3 -6.45 -19.31 35.81
C ALA A 3 -5.91 -19.89 34.49
N GLU A 4 -6.40 -21.07 34.09
CA GLU A 4 -6.08 -21.72 32.81
C GLU A 4 -6.54 -20.88 31.60
N LYS A 5 -7.75 -20.30 31.66
CA LYS A 5 -8.27 -19.42 30.61
C LYS A 5 -7.48 -18.13 30.48
N ILE A 6 -6.93 -17.63 31.59
CA ILE A 6 -6.06 -16.44 31.58
C ILE A 6 -4.73 -16.75 30.89
N LEU A 7 -4.12 -17.90 31.21
CA LEU A 7 -2.86 -18.32 30.61
C LEU A 7 -3.01 -18.59 29.10
N GLU A 8 -4.12 -19.20 28.69
CA GLU A 8 -4.45 -19.44 27.28
C GLU A 8 -4.61 -18.11 26.50
N ALA A 9 -5.42 -17.18 27.02
CA ALA A 9 -5.62 -15.86 26.41
C ALA A 9 -4.30 -15.07 26.33
N PHE A 10 -3.47 -15.15 27.37
CA PHE A 10 -2.17 -14.48 27.39
C PHE A 10 -1.19 -15.06 26.36
N THR A 11 -1.18 -16.37 26.19
CA THR A 11 -0.35 -17.05 25.17
C THR A 11 -0.78 -16.65 23.76
N LEU A 12 -2.10 -16.63 23.49
CA LEU A 12 -2.65 -16.16 22.22
C LEU A 12 -2.28 -14.70 21.94
N PHE A 13 -2.34 -13.83 22.95
CA PHE A 13 -1.93 -12.44 22.82
C PHE A 13 -0.45 -12.30 22.44
N LEU A 14 0.46 -13.01 23.12
CA LEU A 14 1.89 -12.99 22.79
C LEU A 14 2.17 -13.50 21.37
N GLN A 15 1.47 -14.55 20.95
CA GLN A 15 1.59 -15.08 19.59
C GLN A 15 1.10 -14.07 18.54
N GLN A 16 0.01 -13.36 18.81
CA GLN A 16 -0.50 -12.29 17.94
C GLN A 16 0.45 -11.09 17.87
N GLN A 17 1.04 -10.68 19.00
CA GLN A 17 2.03 -9.60 19.05
C GLN A 17 3.26 -9.93 18.18
N GLN A 18 3.89 -11.09 18.38
CA GLN A 18 5.05 -11.51 17.57
C GLN A 18 4.73 -11.70 16.09
N SER A 19 3.50 -12.10 15.76
CA SER A 19 3.06 -12.19 14.36
C SER A 19 2.91 -10.79 13.74
N THR A 20 2.42 -9.83 14.52
CA THR A 20 2.23 -8.44 14.09
C THR A 20 3.57 -7.73 13.87
N GLU A 21 4.50 -7.81 14.84
CA GLU A 21 5.85 -7.26 14.70
C GLU A 21 6.57 -7.81 13.45
N ARG A 22 6.44 -9.12 13.18
CA ARG A 22 7.02 -9.72 11.97
C ARG A 22 6.40 -9.17 10.69
N ARG A 23 5.09 -8.96 10.66
CA ARG A 23 4.40 -8.36 9.50
C ARG A 23 4.82 -6.92 9.28
N GLU A 24 4.94 -6.12 10.34
CA GLU A 24 5.41 -4.73 10.27
C GLU A 24 6.83 -4.62 9.71
N ILE A 25 7.75 -5.51 10.13
CA ILE A 25 9.11 -5.56 9.58
C ILE A 25 9.10 -5.88 8.09
N LEU A 26 8.30 -6.85 7.66
CA LEU A 26 8.16 -7.20 6.25
C LEU A 26 7.57 -6.05 5.43
N ALA A 27 6.54 -5.36 5.97
CA ALA A 27 5.90 -4.23 5.31
C ALA A 27 6.87 -3.06 5.16
N THR A 28 7.64 -2.76 6.20
CA THR A 28 8.68 -1.72 6.19
C THR A 28 9.75 -2.02 5.14
N ARG A 29 10.22 -3.27 5.07
CA ARG A 29 11.20 -3.70 4.07
C ARG A 29 10.64 -3.58 2.64
N ALA A 30 9.39 -3.97 2.43
CA ALA A 30 8.75 -3.88 1.12
C ALA A 30 8.59 -2.43 0.68
N LEU A 31 8.11 -1.56 1.57
CA LEU A 31 7.95 -0.14 1.32
C LEU A 31 9.29 0.53 1.00
N HIS A 32 10.35 0.21 1.75
CA HIS A 32 11.68 0.71 1.47
C HIS A 32 12.14 0.36 0.05
N ALA A 33 11.99 -0.90 -0.37
CA ALA A 33 12.36 -1.34 -1.71
C ALA A 33 11.54 -0.63 -2.81
N VAL A 34 10.27 -0.29 -2.56
CA VAL A 34 9.48 0.51 -3.51
C VAL A 34 10.07 1.91 -3.63
N LEU A 35 10.28 2.58 -2.51
CA LEU A 35 10.73 3.98 -2.48
C LEU A 35 12.14 4.15 -3.06
N GLU A 36 13.04 3.18 -2.87
CA GLU A 36 14.37 3.19 -3.53
C GLU A 36 14.30 3.07 -5.06
N ASN A 37 13.25 2.42 -5.58
CA ASN A 37 13.11 2.17 -7.02
C ASN A 37 12.24 3.21 -7.75
N LEU A 38 11.36 3.91 -7.03
CA LEU A 38 10.32 4.76 -7.63
C LEU A 38 10.14 6.14 -6.97
N ASP A 39 10.82 6.41 -5.86
CA ASP A 39 10.47 7.52 -4.96
C ASP A 39 9.03 7.40 -4.43
N GLN A 40 8.54 8.44 -3.75
CA GLN A 40 7.14 8.53 -3.32
C GLN A 40 6.21 8.77 -4.52
N PHE A 41 5.04 8.17 -4.48
CA PHE A 41 4.00 8.39 -5.49
C PHE A 41 3.48 9.82 -5.42
N ASP A 42 3.62 10.54 -6.53
CA ASP A 42 3.24 11.95 -6.70
C ASP A 42 2.04 12.13 -7.64
N GLY A 43 1.35 11.04 -7.99
CA GLY A 43 0.24 11.03 -8.94
C GLY A 43 0.66 10.61 -10.36
N GLN A 44 1.95 10.46 -10.66
CA GLN A 44 2.43 10.16 -12.00
C GLN A 44 2.73 8.66 -12.23
N ASP A 45 2.54 8.24 -13.49
CA ASP A 45 2.81 6.89 -13.98
C ASP A 45 2.15 5.80 -13.11
N ILE A 46 0.86 5.97 -12.74
CA ILE A 46 0.16 5.10 -11.77
C ILE A 46 0.23 3.62 -12.17
N SER A 47 0.17 3.33 -13.47
CA SER A 47 0.27 1.96 -13.99
C SER A 47 1.62 1.31 -13.69
N LYS A 48 2.72 2.07 -13.82
CA LYS A 48 4.07 1.60 -13.49
C LYS A 48 4.23 1.45 -11.98
N TYR A 49 3.75 2.43 -11.21
CA TYR A 49 3.85 2.45 -9.76
C TYR A 49 3.17 1.23 -9.13
N LEU A 50 1.88 1.00 -9.45
CA LEU A 50 1.11 -0.15 -8.95
C LEU A 50 1.75 -1.50 -9.32
N ARG A 51 2.34 -1.62 -10.52
CA ARG A 51 2.99 -2.85 -10.97
C ARG A 51 4.20 -3.19 -10.10
N ILE A 52 5.06 -2.21 -9.82
CA ILE A 52 6.26 -2.40 -9.01
C ILE A 52 5.88 -2.57 -7.54
N TYR A 53 4.96 -1.76 -7.02
CA TYR A 53 4.46 -1.89 -5.66
C TYR A 53 3.92 -3.29 -5.37
N LYS A 54 3.01 -3.80 -6.22
CA LYS A 54 2.45 -5.15 -6.09
C LYS A 54 3.54 -6.22 -6.10
N LYS A 55 4.56 -6.06 -6.94
CA LYS A 55 5.69 -7.00 -7.03
C LYS A 55 6.48 -7.02 -5.72
N GLU A 56 6.89 -5.87 -5.20
CA GLU A 56 7.69 -5.79 -3.96
C GLU A 56 6.90 -6.29 -2.74
N MET A 57 5.61 -5.97 -2.66
CA MET A 57 4.74 -6.47 -1.59
C MET A 57 4.57 -7.99 -1.62
N LYS A 58 4.36 -8.57 -2.81
CA LYS A 58 4.27 -10.04 -2.97
C LYS A 58 5.60 -10.74 -2.64
N LEU A 59 6.74 -10.13 -2.98
CA LEU A 59 8.07 -10.65 -2.64
C LEU A 59 8.28 -10.74 -1.12
N ASN A 60 7.74 -9.77 -0.37
CA ASN A 60 7.81 -9.74 1.09
C ASN A 60 6.62 -10.42 1.77
N ARG A 61 5.77 -11.14 1.01
CA ARG A 61 4.62 -11.93 1.51
C ARG A 61 3.58 -11.10 2.27
N ILE A 62 3.41 -9.84 1.88
CA ILE A 62 2.39 -8.96 2.44
C ILE A 62 1.01 -9.36 1.90
N LEU A 63 0.00 -9.39 2.77
CA LEU A 63 -1.38 -9.69 2.41
C LEU A 63 -2.03 -8.48 1.72
N GLU A 64 -2.97 -8.71 0.82
CA GLU A 64 -3.57 -7.62 0.01
C GLU A 64 -4.13 -6.47 0.85
N LYS A 65 -4.83 -6.77 1.94
CA LYS A 65 -5.30 -5.76 2.90
C LYS A 65 -4.18 -4.89 3.45
N GLU A 66 -3.07 -5.51 3.87
CA GLU A 66 -1.90 -4.78 4.38
C GLU A 66 -1.20 -4.01 3.25
N MET A 67 -1.23 -4.51 2.01
CA MET A 67 -0.72 -3.79 0.84
C MET A 67 -1.48 -2.50 0.61
N VAL A 68 -2.82 -2.52 0.69
CA VAL A 68 -3.66 -1.32 0.51
C VAL A 68 -3.41 -0.34 1.65
N GLN A 69 -3.40 -0.80 2.90
CA GLN A 69 -3.15 0.07 4.06
C GLN A 69 -1.76 0.70 4.05
N THR A 70 -0.73 -0.04 3.64
CA THR A 70 0.65 0.48 3.58
C THR A 70 0.83 1.52 2.47
N PHE A 71 -0.09 1.58 1.50
CA PHE A 71 0.05 2.44 0.32
C PHE A 71 0.08 3.92 0.69
N GLU A 72 -0.63 4.35 1.75
CA GLU A 72 -0.62 5.75 2.22
C GLU A 72 0.76 6.27 2.64
N LEU A 73 1.68 5.36 3.00
CA LEU A 73 3.05 5.69 3.39
C LEU A 73 3.96 5.88 2.17
N ALA A 74 3.53 5.37 1.01
CA ALA A 74 4.26 5.45 -0.24
C ALA A 74 3.89 6.69 -1.06
N VAL A 75 3.12 7.63 -0.50
CA VAL A 75 2.46 8.72 -1.22
C VAL A 75 2.90 10.07 -0.66
N VAL A 76 3.08 11.06 -1.53
CA VAL A 76 3.46 12.43 -1.13
C VAL A 76 2.31 13.13 -0.38
N PRO A 77 2.59 14.07 0.55
CA PRO A 77 1.56 14.74 1.36
C PRO A 77 0.45 15.42 0.55
N GLU A 78 0.77 15.94 -0.64
CA GLU A 78 -0.12 16.74 -1.49
C GLU A 78 -1.35 15.97 -1.97
N ILE A 79 -1.22 14.66 -2.19
CA ILE A 79 -2.33 13.79 -2.64
C ILE A 79 -2.74 12.75 -1.59
N LYS A 80 -2.11 12.78 -0.41
CA LYS A 80 -2.31 11.77 0.64
C LYS A 80 -3.75 11.71 1.15
N GLU A 81 -4.39 12.86 1.37
CA GLU A 81 -5.78 12.90 1.84
C GLU A 81 -6.74 12.20 0.86
N HIS A 82 -6.52 12.42 -0.44
CA HIS A 82 -7.33 11.81 -1.48
C HIS A 82 -7.11 10.29 -1.54
N VAL A 83 -5.84 9.84 -1.52
CA VAL A 83 -5.53 8.40 -1.51
C VAL A 83 -6.06 7.72 -0.25
N ASN A 84 -6.02 8.38 0.91
CA ASN A 84 -6.61 7.86 2.13
C ASN A 84 -8.13 7.66 2.00
N GLY A 85 -8.82 8.57 1.32
CA GLY A 85 -10.22 8.38 0.95
C GLY A 85 -10.44 7.08 0.15
N LEU A 86 -9.59 6.81 -0.86
CA LEU A 86 -9.67 5.55 -1.64
C LEU A 86 -9.36 4.32 -0.78
N ILE A 87 -8.38 4.39 0.12
CA ILE A 87 -8.06 3.30 1.05
C ILE A 87 -9.25 3.00 1.94
N GLU A 88 -9.89 4.00 2.54
CA GLU A 88 -11.06 3.80 3.41
C GLU A 88 -12.23 3.09 2.69
N HIS A 89 -12.40 3.35 1.38
CA HIS A 89 -13.47 2.74 0.58
C HIS A 89 -13.12 1.34 0.05
N PHE A 90 -11.83 1.03 -0.14
CA PHE A 90 -11.37 -0.20 -0.81
C PHE A 90 -10.29 -0.99 -0.03
N ASN A 91 -10.23 -0.84 1.29
CA ASN A 91 -9.13 -1.33 2.16
C ASN A 91 -8.85 -2.84 2.12
N ASP A 92 -9.79 -3.67 1.68
CA ASP A 92 -9.73 -5.13 1.84
C ASP A 92 -9.32 -5.88 0.56
N ASP A 93 -9.33 -5.23 -0.61
CA ASP A 93 -9.07 -5.87 -1.91
C ASP A 93 -8.10 -5.03 -2.76
N TRP A 94 -6.91 -5.58 -3.01
CA TRP A 94 -5.88 -4.90 -3.79
C TRP A 94 -6.30 -4.68 -5.25
N GLU A 95 -6.99 -5.63 -5.88
CA GLU A 95 -7.37 -5.49 -7.29
C GLU A 95 -8.40 -4.38 -7.45
N VAL A 96 -9.40 -4.31 -6.56
CA VAL A 96 -10.41 -3.25 -6.55
C VAL A 96 -9.76 -1.89 -6.28
N PHE A 97 -8.93 -1.78 -5.25
CA PHE A 97 -8.17 -0.55 -4.95
C PHE A 97 -7.30 -0.12 -6.13
N SER A 98 -6.55 -1.05 -6.73
CA SER A 98 -5.65 -0.77 -7.85
C SER A 98 -6.40 -0.30 -9.10
N LYS A 99 -7.64 -0.77 -9.29
CA LYS A 99 -8.50 -0.33 -10.38
C LYS A 99 -8.98 1.09 -10.14
N ALA A 100 -9.45 1.40 -8.92
CA ALA A 100 -9.86 2.75 -8.55
C ALA A 100 -8.72 3.77 -8.70
N MET A 101 -7.51 3.43 -8.22
CA MET A 101 -6.31 4.26 -8.40
C MET A 101 -5.99 4.53 -9.87
N LYS A 102 -6.15 3.53 -10.75
CA LYS A 102 -5.98 3.75 -12.19
C LYS A 102 -7.07 4.65 -12.74
N GLU A 103 -8.33 4.46 -12.39
CA GLU A 103 -9.41 5.31 -12.89
C GLU A 103 -9.20 6.78 -12.52
N GLU A 104 -8.71 7.05 -11.31
CA GLU A 104 -8.42 8.41 -10.83
C GLU A 104 -7.18 9.03 -11.52
N TYR A 105 -6.04 8.33 -11.49
CA TYR A 105 -4.74 8.91 -11.88
C TYR A 105 -4.31 8.61 -13.33
N PHE A 106 -4.94 7.66 -14.03
CA PHE A 106 -4.59 7.35 -15.42
C PHE A 106 -5.00 8.45 -16.39
N LEU A 107 -6.10 9.16 -16.10
CA LEU A 107 -6.53 10.31 -16.90
C LEU A 107 -5.56 11.48 -16.75
N GLU A 108 -5.05 11.74 -15.54
CA GLU A 108 -4.04 12.76 -15.29
C GLU A 108 -2.71 12.48 -16.03
N ASP A 109 -2.30 11.22 -16.10
CA ASP A 109 -1.10 10.80 -16.85
C ASP A 109 -1.26 11.00 -18.36
N SER A 110 -2.40 10.61 -18.94
CA SER A 110 -2.66 10.76 -20.39
C SER A 110 -2.76 12.23 -20.82
N ASP A 111 -3.36 13.09 -19.98
CA ASP A 111 -3.46 14.52 -20.24
C ASP A 111 -2.11 15.24 -20.16
N ARG A 112 -1.19 14.75 -19.31
CA ARG A 112 0.19 15.26 -19.21
C ARG A 112 1.09 14.79 -20.36
N VAL A 113 0.96 13.55 -20.82
CA VAL A 113 1.65 13.05 -22.03
C VAL A 113 1.26 13.90 -23.24
N THR A 114 -0.03 14.19 -23.38
CA THR A 114 -0.55 15.05 -24.45
C THR A 114 -0.01 16.48 -24.34
N LYS A 115 0.12 17.05 -23.13
CA LYS A 115 0.72 18.38 -22.94
C LYS A 115 2.23 18.44 -23.18
N ARG A 116 3.00 17.36 -22.92
CA ARG A 116 4.44 17.31 -23.23
C ARG A 116 4.72 17.20 -24.73
N SER A 117 3.85 16.54 -25.50
CA SER A 117 3.99 16.41 -26.95
C SER A 117 3.67 17.67 -27.76
N PHE A 118 3.18 18.75 -27.13
CA PHE A 118 2.94 20.05 -27.80
C PHE A 118 4.05 21.08 -27.57
N LEU A 119 5.15 20.70 -26.90
CA LEU A 119 6.31 21.56 -26.63
C LEU A 119 7.60 21.05 -27.28
N GLU A 120 7.50 20.24 -28.35
CA GLU A 120 8.60 20.01 -29.30
C GLU A 120 8.47 20.93 -30.52
#